data_AF-A0A6F9CXD7-F1
#
_entry.id   AF-A0A6F9CXD7-F1
#
_cell.length_a   1.000
_cell.length_b   1.000
_cell.length_c   1.000
_cell.angle_alpha   90.00
_cell.angle_beta   90.00
_cell.angle_gamma   90.00
#
_symmetry.space_group_name_H-M   'P 1'
#
loop_
_entity.id
_entity.type
_entity.pdbx_description
1 polymer ?
#
loop_
_entity_poly.entity_id
_entity_poly.type
_entity_poly.pdbx_seq_one_letter_code
_entity_poly.pdbx_strand_id
1 'polypeptide(L)'
;MKTILSIALIVLALCLVSEAQAVQVKVQEGDFFFSLESVKKLQELTAEGSSVNGMQNPRLTGTSFASVCANPSLPQEFMSLCMQRGASMSLSKLAAVPMDICEICAFAACTGC
;
A
#
# COMPACT_ATOMS: atom_id res chain seq x y z
N MET A 1 -44.53 -14.07 -6.80
CA MET A 1 -43.52 -14.39 -7.84
C MET A 1 -42.85 -13.14 -8.40
N LYS A 2 -43.61 -12.12 -8.87
CA LYS A 2 -43.04 -10.90 -9.47
C LYS A 2 -42.15 -10.06 -8.50
N THR A 3 -42.56 -9.94 -7.24
CA THR A 3 -41.82 -9.20 -6.19
C THR A 3 -40.52 -9.87 -5.79
N ILE A 4 -40.52 -11.20 -5.67
CA ILE A 4 -39.34 -12.00 -5.35
C ILE A 4 -38.29 -11.88 -6.47
N LEU A 5 -38.74 -11.88 -7.74
CA LEU A 5 -37.86 -11.70 -8.89
C LEU A 5 -37.22 -10.30 -8.89
N SER A 6 -37.99 -9.25 -8.60
CA SER A 6 -37.47 -7.88 -8.50
C SER A 6 -36.48 -7.71 -7.35
N ILE A 7 -36.75 -8.28 -6.18
CA ILE A 7 -35.82 -8.22 -5.04
C ILE A 7 -34.52 -8.96 -5.38
N ALA A 8 -34.59 -10.15 -5.99
CA ALA A 8 -33.42 -10.89 -6.43
C ALA A 8 -32.58 -10.10 -7.46
N LEU A 9 -33.23 -9.40 -8.40
CA LEU A 9 -32.57 -8.55 -9.39
C LEU A 9 -31.86 -7.35 -8.75
N ILE A 10 -32.49 -6.71 -7.75
CA ILE A 10 -31.91 -5.58 -7.02
C ILE A 10 -30.71 -6.05 -6.19
N VAL A 11 -30.83 -7.19 -5.49
CA VAL A 11 -29.72 -7.76 -4.71
C VAL A 11 -28.55 -8.14 -5.63
N LEU A 12 -28.82 -8.76 -6.77
CA LEU A 12 -27.78 -9.11 -7.75
C LEU A 12 -27.09 -7.86 -8.30
N ALA A 13 -27.85 -6.81 -8.62
CA ALA A 13 -27.29 -5.54 -9.07
C ALA A 13 -26.42 -4.86 -7.99
N LEU A 14 -26.85 -4.90 -6.72
CA LEU A 14 -26.06 -4.37 -5.60
C LEU A 14 -24.76 -5.16 -5.40
N CYS A 15 -24.80 -6.49 -5.46
CA CYS A 15 -23.60 -7.32 -5.37
C CYS A 15 -22.61 -7.03 -6.51
N LEU A 16 -23.09 -6.85 -7.75
CA LEU A 16 -22.22 -6.53 -8.90
C LEU A 16 -21.58 -5.14 -8.80
N VAL A 17 -22.24 -4.18 -8.14
CA VAL A 17 -21.66 -2.85 -7.87
C VAL A 17 -20.62 -2.91 -6.76
N SER A 18 -20.82 -3.77 -5.75
CA SER A 18 -19.84 -3.97 -4.68
C SER A 18 -18.50 -4.53 -5.20
N GLU A 19 -18.54 -5.49 -6.12
CA GLU A 19 -17.34 -6.09 -6.73
C GLU A 19 -16.59 -5.09 -7.63
N ALA A 20 -17.32 -4.14 -8.23
CA ALA A 20 -16.74 -3.05 -9.04
C ALA A 20 -16.07 -1.96 -8.19
N GLN A 21 -16.28 -1.99 -6.87
CA GLN A 21 -15.68 -1.08 -5.90
C GLN A 21 -14.48 -1.68 -5.17
N ALA A 22 -13.83 -2.70 -5.76
CA ALA A 22 -12.41 -2.94 -5.54
C ALA A 22 -11.59 -1.78 -6.14
N VAL A 23 -11.85 -0.59 -5.61
CA VAL A 23 -11.04 0.60 -5.79
C VAL A 23 -9.65 0.20 -5.33
N GLN A 24 -8.75 0.03 -6.27
CA GLN A 24 -7.36 -0.30 -5.95
C GLN A 24 -6.72 0.94 -5.35
N VAL A 25 -6.82 1.06 -4.04
CA VAL A 25 -6.17 2.11 -3.28
C VAL A 25 -4.67 2.02 -3.55
N LYS A 26 -4.10 3.13 -4.00
CA LYS A 26 -2.67 3.28 -4.27
C LYS A 26 -2.06 4.25 -3.28
N VAL A 27 -0.83 3.98 -2.86
CA VAL A 27 -0.06 4.88 -2.01
C VAL A 27 0.80 5.78 -2.89
N GLN A 28 0.72 7.08 -2.69
CA GLN A 28 1.49 8.10 -3.39
C GLN A 28 2.64 8.60 -2.52
N GLU A 29 3.85 8.63 -3.06
CA GLU A 29 5.01 9.31 -2.47
C GLU A 29 5.67 10.16 -3.56
N GLY A 30 5.54 11.49 -3.45
CA GLY A 30 5.93 12.41 -4.51
C GLY A 30 5.14 12.16 -5.80
N ASP A 31 5.86 11.94 -6.90
CA ASP A 31 5.27 11.68 -8.23
C ASP A 31 5.03 10.18 -8.51
N PHE A 32 5.34 9.30 -7.55
CA PHE A 32 5.20 7.85 -7.72
C PHE A 32 3.96 7.32 -7.02
N PHE A 33 3.35 6.31 -7.65
CA PHE A 33 2.21 5.57 -7.12
C PHE A 33 2.60 4.11 -6.95
N PHE A 34 2.22 3.55 -5.82
CA PHE A 34 2.51 2.17 -5.44
C PHE A 34 1.21 1.44 -5.13
N SER A 35 1.12 0.19 -5.55
CA SER A 35 0.05 -0.69 -5.09
C SER A 35 0.16 -0.94 -3.58
N LEU A 36 -0.99 -1.07 -2.91
CA LEU A 36 -1.07 -1.41 -1.50
C LEU A 36 -0.35 -2.74 -1.19
N GLU A 37 -0.42 -3.72 -2.11
CA GLU A 37 0.33 -4.98 -1.99
C GLU A 37 1.85 -4.77 -2.01
N SER A 38 2.37 -3.92 -2.90
CA SER A 38 3.80 -3.62 -2.98
C SER A 38 4.29 -2.94 -1.71
N VAL A 39 3.52 -2.01 -1.14
CA VAL A 39 3.86 -1.36 0.14
C VAL A 39 3.84 -2.36 1.30
N LYS A 40 2.91 -3.32 1.29
CA LYS A 40 2.90 -4.41 2.28
C LYS A 40 4.18 -5.25 2.21
N LYS A 41 4.59 -5.67 1.01
CA LYS A 41 5.86 -6.40 0.81
C LYS A 41 7.07 -5.59 1.26
N LEU A 42 7.07 -4.27 1.04
CA LEU A 42 8.12 -3.38 1.54
C LEU A 42 8.19 -3.39 3.08
N GLN A 43 7.04 -3.36 3.76
CA GLN A 43 6.96 -3.45 5.23
C GLN A 43 7.49 -4.80 5.73
N GLU A 44 7.13 -5.91 5.06
CA GLU A 44 7.64 -7.26 5.39
C GLU A 44 9.17 -7.34 5.25
N LEU A 45 9.72 -6.85 4.13
CA LEU A 45 11.18 -6.81 3.90
C LEU A 45 11.92 -5.94 4.92
N THR A 46 11.27 -4.87 5.41
CA THR A 46 11.82 -3.99 6.45
C THR A 46 11.73 -4.62 7.83
N ALA A 47 10.65 -5.35 8.12
CA ALA A 47 10.42 -6.06 9.37
C ALA A 47 11.33 -7.29 9.54
N GLU A 48 11.61 -8.02 8.46
CA GLU A 48 12.55 -9.15 8.44
C GLU A 48 13.97 -8.72 8.84
N GLY A 49 14.38 -7.50 8.47
CA GLY A 49 15.66 -6.91 8.85
C GLY A 49 15.65 -6.16 10.19
N SER A 50 14.49 -5.97 10.82
CA SER A 50 14.34 -5.20 12.05
C SER A 50 13.22 -5.77 12.90
N SER A 51 13.60 -6.68 13.79
CA SER A 51 12.70 -7.24 14.79
C SER A 51 12.00 -6.12 15.59
N VAL A 52 10.66 -6.20 15.62
CA VAL A 52 9.77 -5.78 16.71
C VAL A 52 9.26 -4.32 16.73
N ASN A 53 7.93 -4.23 16.65
CA ASN A 53 6.99 -3.25 17.22
C ASN A 53 7.26 -1.74 17.12
N GLY A 54 6.38 -1.05 16.38
CA GLY A 54 5.60 0.09 16.90
C GLY A 54 6.28 1.43 17.17
N MET A 55 7.62 1.54 17.15
CA MET A 55 8.31 2.81 17.32
C MET A 55 9.70 2.75 16.69
N GLN A 56 9.76 2.70 15.36
CA GLN A 56 11.05 2.71 14.66
C GLN A 56 11.52 4.14 14.44
N ASN A 57 12.63 4.50 15.07
CA ASN A 57 13.26 5.81 14.92
C ASN A 57 13.67 6.00 13.44
N PRO A 58 13.12 6.98 12.70
CA PRO A 58 13.28 7.09 11.24
C PRO A 58 14.75 7.20 10.78
N ARG A 59 15.66 7.63 11.67
CA ARG A 59 17.12 7.64 11.40
C ARG A 59 17.75 6.25 11.29
N LEU A 60 17.28 5.26 12.06
CA LEU A 60 17.83 3.89 12.03
C LEU A 60 17.26 3.08 10.86
N THR A 61 16.01 3.36 10.49
CA THR A 61 15.36 2.73 9.34
C THR A 61 15.96 3.24 8.03
N GLY A 62 16.29 4.54 7.93
CA GLY A 62 16.92 5.13 6.73
C GLY A 62 18.23 4.44 6.28
N THR A 63 19.01 3.87 7.20
CA THR A 63 20.20 3.06 6.86
C THR A 63 19.85 1.64 6.41
N SER A 64 18.77 1.05 6.93
CA SER A 64 18.26 -0.27 6.51
C SER A 64 17.64 -0.21 5.10
N PHE A 65 17.02 0.91 4.74
CA PHE A 65 16.41 1.06 3.41
C PHE A 65 17.42 1.12 2.25
N ALA A 66 18.68 1.48 2.51
CA ALA A 66 19.72 1.38 1.48
C ALA A 66 19.94 -0.09 1.04
N SER A 67 19.85 -1.04 1.97
CA SER A 67 19.90 -2.48 1.66
C SER A 67 18.60 -3.02 1.06
N VAL A 68 17.45 -2.38 1.33
CA VAL A 68 16.16 -2.79 0.76
C VAL A 68 16.15 -2.66 -0.77
N CYS A 69 16.79 -1.62 -1.32
CA CYS A 69 16.93 -1.44 -2.77
C CYS A 69 17.80 -2.50 -3.46
N ALA A 70 18.66 -3.21 -2.72
CA ALA A 70 19.48 -4.30 -3.25
C ALA A 70 18.80 -5.68 -3.08
N ASN A 71 17.62 -5.73 -2.47
CA ASN A 71 16.92 -6.98 -2.22
C ASN A 71 16.22 -7.48 -3.50
N PRO A 72 16.51 -8.71 -3.97
CA PRO A 72 15.92 -9.24 -5.20
C PRO A 72 14.40 -9.49 -5.10
N SER A 73 13.86 -9.54 -3.89
CA SER A 73 12.42 -9.70 -3.64
C SER A 73 11.66 -8.36 -3.61
N LEU A 74 12.36 -7.22 -3.80
CA LEU A 74 11.73 -5.91 -3.84
C LEU A 74 10.84 -5.78 -5.10
N PRO A 75 9.58 -5.33 -4.97
CA PRO A 75 8.71 -5.09 -6.12
C PRO A 75 9.32 -4.08 -7.09
N GLN A 76 9.19 -4.35 -8.40
CA GLN A 76 9.79 -3.55 -9.47
C GLN A 76 9.33 -2.08 -9.45
N GLU A 77 8.13 -1.80 -8.91
CA GLU A 77 7.59 -0.45 -8.75
C GLU A 77 8.54 0.47 -7.96
N PHE A 78 9.26 -0.06 -6.96
CA PHE A 78 10.19 0.71 -6.11
C PHE A 78 11.56 0.94 -6.75
N MET A 79 11.89 0.25 -7.84
CA MET A 79 13.22 0.35 -8.46
C MET A 79 13.50 1.77 -8.96
N SER A 80 12.48 2.45 -9.50
CA SER A 80 12.55 3.84 -9.94
C SER A 80 12.80 4.80 -8.77
N LEU A 81 12.15 4.58 -7.63
CA LEU A 81 12.39 5.31 -6.38
C LEU A 81 13.82 5.07 -5.87
N CYS A 82 14.31 3.83 -5.92
CA CYS A 82 15.66 3.47 -5.50
C CYS A 82 16.77 4.19 -6.29
N MET A 83 16.50 4.60 -7.53
CA MET A 83 17.44 5.39 -8.33
C MET A 83 17.44 6.88 -7.99
N GLN A 84 16.46 7.38 -7.23
CA GLN A 84 16.42 8.78 -6.81
C GLN A 84 17.30 9.07 -5.58
N ARG A 85 17.80 10.31 -5.50
CA ARG A 85 18.45 10.78 -4.28
C ARG A 85 17.42 10.88 -3.17
N GLY A 86 17.71 10.27 -2.01
CA GLY A 86 16.80 10.27 -0.87
C GLY A 86 15.80 9.11 -0.86
N ALA A 87 15.98 8.09 -1.72
CA ALA A 87 15.15 6.89 -1.76
C ALA A 87 14.89 6.27 -0.38
N SER A 88 15.89 6.25 0.51
CA SER A 88 15.75 5.74 1.87
C SER A 88 14.71 6.47 2.71
N MET A 89 14.59 7.80 2.53
CA MET A 89 13.59 8.60 3.24
C MET A 89 12.18 8.33 2.68
N SER A 90 12.03 8.28 1.37
CA SER A 90 10.76 7.95 0.71
C SER A 90 10.29 6.54 1.11
N LEU A 91 11.16 5.54 1.03
CA LEU A 91 10.86 4.17 1.46
C LEU A 91 10.50 4.10 2.94
N SER A 92 11.15 4.89 3.80
CA SER A 92 10.80 4.94 5.23
C SER A 92 9.40 5.49 5.48
N LYS A 93 8.96 6.49 4.72
CA LYS A 93 7.59 6.99 4.82
C LYS A 93 6.58 5.96 4.32
N LEU A 94 6.87 5.33 3.17
CA LEU A 94 6.06 4.25 2.60
C LEU A 94 5.89 3.08 3.57
N ALA A 95 6.96 2.67 4.25
CA ALA A 95 6.91 1.61 5.27
C ALA A 95 6.15 2.02 6.54
N ALA A 96 6.02 3.33 6.80
CA ALA A 96 5.25 3.84 7.94
C ALA A 96 3.75 4.06 7.61
N VAL A 97 3.33 3.82 6.36
CA VAL A 97 1.93 4.01 5.97
C VAL A 97 1.05 2.93 6.64
N PRO A 98 0.03 3.33 7.42
CA PRO A 98 -0.91 2.39 8.03
C PRO A 98 -1.88 1.84 6.98
N MET A 99 -1.74 0.54 6.67
CA MET A 99 -2.48 -0.13 5.59
C MET A 99 -3.99 -0.15 5.83
N ASP A 100 -4.42 -0.45 7.07
CA ASP A 100 -5.83 -0.47 7.44
C ASP A 100 -6.52 0.89 7.27
N ILE A 101 -5.75 1.98 7.42
CA ILE A 101 -6.24 3.36 7.25
C ILE A 101 -6.26 3.75 5.77
N CYS A 102 -5.38 3.18 4.94
CA CYS A 102 -5.46 3.34 3.49
C CYS A 102 -6.73 2.73 2.90
N GLU A 103 -7.20 1.58 3.39
CA GLU A 103 -8.42 0.94 2.90
C GLU A 103 -9.68 1.81 3.10
N ILE A 104 -9.68 2.63 4.15
CA ILE A 104 -10.76 3.59 4.44
C ILE A 104 -10.45 5.01 3.96
N CYS A 105 -9.38 5.19 3.16
CA CYS A 105 -9.02 6.46 2.54
C CYS A 105 -8.80 7.61 3.55
N ALA A 106 -8.41 7.29 4.79
CA ALA A 106 -8.28 8.26 5.87
C ALA A 106 -6.83 8.75 6.06
N PHE A 107 -5.93 8.40 5.14
CA PHE A 107 -4.54 8.84 5.15
C PHE A 107 -4.18 9.48 3.81
N ALA A 108 -3.56 10.66 3.85
CA ALA A 108 -3.40 11.54 2.68
C ALA A 108 -2.54 10.95 1.55
N ALA A 109 -1.65 10.00 1.86
CA ALA A 109 -0.87 9.31 0.83
C ALA A 109 -1.70 8.28 0.05
N CYS A 110 -2.88 7.86 0.55
CA CYS A 110 -3.69 6.84 -0.10
C CYS A 110 -4.64 7.53 -1.10
N THR A 111 -4.62 7.07 -2.34
CA THR A 111 -5.30 7.65 -3.50
C THR A 111 -6.08 6.58 -4.25
N GLY A 112 -7.01 6.98 -5.10
CA GLY A 112 -7.81 6.06 -5.91
C GLY A 112 -9.21 5.80 -5.34
N CYS A 113 -9.42 6.15 -4.07
CA CYS A 113 -10.72 6.54 -3.55
C CYS A 113 -11.23 7.83 -4.25
#